data_AF-A0A933DYJ8-F1
#
_entry.id   AF-A0A933DYJ8-F1
#
_cell.length_a   1.000
_cell.length_b   1.000
_cell.length_c   1.000
_cell.angle_alpha   90.00
_cell.angle_beta   90.00
_cell.angle_gamma   90.00
#
_symmetry.space_group_name_H-M   'P 1'
#
loop_
_entity.id
_entity.type
_entity.pdbx_description
1 polymer ?
#
loop_
_entity_poly.entity_id
_entity_poly.type
_entity_poly.pdbx_seq_one_letter_code
_entity_poly.pdbx_strand_id
1 'polypeptide(L)'
;MADWAAAVLAGVVGLLAIGLLFLVSAVLAPRRPSAEKGIPYESGIRPAPYTWSQLHVRYYLFAILFLVFDVEAVFLFPWVLVFAKSGAIVFYEMLVFIVVLLFGVVYAWRKGVLQWR
;
A
#
# COMPACT_ATOMS: atom_id res chain seq x y z
N MET A 1 10.52 -26.55 -0.24
CA MET A 1 10.84 -26.14 -1.63
C MET A 1 9.60 -26.22 -2.52
N ALA A 2 8.79 -27.27 -2.41
CA ALA A 2 7.51 -27.38 -3.12
C ALA A 2 6.54 -26.21 -2.85
N ASP A 3 6.51 -25.68 -1.63
CA ASP A 3 5.62 -24.58 -1.25
C ASP A 3 5.96 -23.26 -1.96
N TRP A 4 7.26 -22.96 -2.09
CA TRP A 4 7.73 -21.80 -2.85
C TRP A 4 7.46 -21.96 -4.35
N ALA A 5 7.60 -23.18 -4.87
CA ALA A 5 7.25 -23.47 -6.26
C ALA A 5 5.74 -23.27 -6.51
N ALA A 6 4.87 -23.67 -5.57
CA ALA A 6 3.43 -23.46 -5.65
C ALA A 6 3.07 -21.96 -5.62
N ALA A 7 3.71 -21.17 -4.76
CA ALA A 7 3.50 -19.72 -4.69
C ALA A 7 3.90 -19.01 -5.99
N VAL A 8 5.06 -19.36 -6.55
CA VAL A 8 5.52 -18.82 -7.84
C VAL A 8 4.59 -19.23 -8.97
N LEU A 9 4.19 -20.50 -9.02
CA LEU A 9 3.24 -21.01 -10.02
C LEU A 9 1.90 -20.27 -9.95
N ALA A 10 1.35 -20.08 -8.74
CA ALA A 10 0.12 -19.32 -8.54
C ALA A 10 0.26 -17.86 -9.04
N GLY A 11 1.39 -17.20 -8.75
CA GLY A 11 1.67 -15.86 -9.26
C GLY A 11 1.74 -15.81 -10.79
N VAL A 12 2.43 -16.76 -11.41
CA VAL A 12 2.54 -16.87 -12.88
C VAL A 12 1.17 -17.13 -13.51
N VAL A 13 0.40 -18.07 -12.98
CA VAL A 13 -0.95 -18.37 -13.48
C VAL A 13 -1.86 -17.16 -13.36
N GLY A 14 -1.82 -16.44 -12.23
CA GLY A 14 -2.59 -15.21 -12.03
C GLY A 14 -2.24 -14.12 -13.05
N LEU A 15 -0.95 -13.89 -13.29
CA LEU A 15 -0.47 -12.93 -14.31
C LEU A 15 -0.90 -13.34 -15.73
N LEU A 16 -0.78 -14.62 -16.07
CA LEU A 16 -1.21 -15.15 -17.38
C LEU A 16 -2.72 -15.04 -17.56
N ALA A 17 -3.51 -15.32 -16.53
CA ALA A 17 -4.96 -15.19 -16.58
C ALA A 17 -5.38 -13.74 -16.82
N ILE A 18 -4.81 -12.78 -16.07
CA ILE A 18 -5.08 -11.35 -16.27
C ILE A 18 -4.63 -10.90 -17.67
N GLY A 19 -3.44 -11.31 -18.10
CA GLY A 19 -2.93 -11.02 -19.44
C GLY A 19 -3.84 -11.56 -20.55
N LEU A 20 -4.36 -12.78 -20.39
CA LEU A 20 -5.31 -13.38 -21.32
C LEU A 20 -6.62 -12.60 -21.37
N LEU A 21 -7.16 -12.16 -20.22
CA LEU A 21 -8.36 -11.32 -20.18
C LEU A 21 -8.18 -10.00 -20.93
N PHE A 22 -7.02 -9.33 -20.76
CA PHE A 22 -6.69 -8.14 -21.53
C PHE A 22 -6.56 -8.44 -23.03
N LEU A 23 -5.97 -9.56 -23.42
CA LEU A 23 -5.84 -9.97 -24.82
C LEU A 23 -7.20 -10.27 -25.46
N VAL A 24 -8.04 -11.01 -24.76
CA VAL A 24 -9.43 -11.31 -25.17
C VAL A 24 -10.21 -10.00 -25.33
N SER A 25 -10.14 -9.09 -24.35
CA SER A 25 -10.76 -7.77 -24.46
C SER A 25 -10.22 -6.99 -25.66
N ALA A 26 -8.90 -7.00 -25.88
CA ALA A 26 -8.27 -6.30 -26.99
C ALA A 26 -8.69 -6.82 -28.38
N VAL A 27 -8.98 -8.12 -28.51
CA VAL A 27 -9.39 -8.76 -29.77
C VAL A 27 -10.90 -8.68 -30.02
N LEU A 28 -11.73 -8.86 -28.97
CA LEU A 28 -13.19 -8.91 -29.11
C LEU A 28 -13.86 -7.53 -29.01
N ALA A 29 -13.25 -6.55 -28.34
CA ALA A 29 -13.89 -5.25 -28.12
C ALA A 29 -13.98 -4.42 -29.44
N PRO A 30 -15.15 -3.87 -29.78
CA PRO A 30 -15.29 -2.94 -30.90
C PRO A 30 -14.45 -1.67 -30.69
N ARG A 31 -13.42 -1.47 -31.50
CA ARG A 31 -12.56 -0.28 -31.43
C ARG A 31 -13.09 0.83 -32.35
N ARG A 32 -13.69 1.87 -31.74
CA ARG A 32 -14.13 3.09 -32.43
C ARG A 32 -13.52 4.32 -31.75
N PRO A 33 -12.20 4.59 -31.93
CA PRO A 33 -11.56 5.76 -31.36
C PRO A 33 -12.15 7.03 -31.98
N SER A 34 -12.39 8.04 -31.15
CA SER A 34 -12.76 9.38 -31.58
C SER A 34 -12.09 10.38 -30.64
N ALA A 35 -11.80 11.59 -31.14
CA ALA A 35 -11.20 12.65 -30.32
C ALA A 35 -12.03 12.92 -29.04
N GLU A 36 -13.35 12.96 -29.18
CA GLU A 36 -14.29 13.16 -28.07
C GLU A 36 -14.35 12.00 -27.04
N LYS A 37 -13.92 10.78 -27.40
CA LYS A 37 -13.83 9.67 -26.42
C LYS A 37 -12.50 9.67 -25.67
N GLY A 38 -11.49 10.34 -26.21
CA GLY A 38 -10.14 10.43 -25.63
C GLY A 38 -9.96 11.60 -24.68
N ILE A 39 -10.93 12.52 -24.60
CA ILE A 39 -10.89 13.63 -23.65
C ILE A 39 -11.24 13.16 -22.23
N PRO A 40 -10.52 13.63 -21.19
CA PRO A 40 -10.92 13.44 -19.80
C PRO A 40 -12.37 13.86 -19.54
N TYR A 41 -13.03 13.12 -18.65
CA TYR A 41 -14.42 13.34 -18.30
C TYR A 41 -14.59 14.59 -17.42
N GLU A 42 -15.29 15.60 -17.93
CA GLU A 42 -15.77 16.77 -17.17
C GLU A 42 -17.24 17.10 -17.53
N SER A 43 -18.11 16.09 -17.54
CA SER A 43 -19.56 16.23 -17.80
C SER A 43 -19.93 17.07 -19.03
N GLY A 44 -19.18 16.94 -20.13
CA GLY A 44 -19.41 17.65 -21.40
C GLY A 44 -18.65 18.97 -21.57
N ILE A 45 -17.86 19.38 -20.58
CA ILE A 45 -16.95 20.52 -20.66
C ILE A 45 -15.59 20.03 -21.18
N ARG A 46 -14.92 20.85 -22.01
CA ARG A 46 -13.56 20.54 -22.43
C ARG A 46 -12.62 20.67 -21.22
N PRO A 47 -11.81 19.65 -20.94
CA PRO A 47 -11.00 19.61 -19.74
C PRO A 47 -10.09 20.83 -19.65
N ALA A 48 -10.03 21.43 -18.47
CA ALA A 48 -9.13 22.54 -18.22
C ALA A 48 -7.68 22.11 -18.46
N PRO A 49 -6.81 23.00 -18.98
CA PRO A 49 -5.38 22.70 -19.07
C PRO A 49 -4.85 22.32 -17.69
N TYR A 50 -4.04 21.25 -17.65
CA TYR A 50 -3.47 20.67 -16.44
C TYR A 50 -2.87 21.78 -15.58
N THR A 51 -3.62 22.21 -14.56
CA THR A 51 -3.10 23.07 -13.51
C THR A 51 -2.48 22.13 -12.51
N TRP A 52 -1.26 22.41 -12.07
CA TRP A 52 -0.60 21.64 -11.01
C TRP A 52 -1.48 21.71 -9.77
N SER A 53 -2.36 20.72 -9.61
CA SER A 53 -3.14 20.55 -8.40
C SER A 53 -2.14 20.25 -7.31
N GLN A 54 -2.05 21.16 -6.34
CA GLN A 54 -1.24 20.97 -5.15
C GLN A 54 -1.83 19.79 -4.38
N LEU A 55 -1.37 18.58 -4.68
CA LEU A 55 -1.69 17.39 -3.89
C LEU A 55 -1.37 17.73 -2.44
N HIS A 56 -2.34 17.54 -1.55
CA HIS A 56 -2.18 17.95 -0.16
C HIS A 56 -1.00 17.20 0.48
N VAL A 57 -0.07 17.94 1.11
CA VAL A 57 1.13 17.41 1.79
C VAL A 57 0.80 16.32 2.82
N ARG A 58 -0.44 16.28 3.32
CA ARG A 58 -0.95 15.24 4.23
C ARG A 58 -0.69 13.82 3.71
N TYR A 59 -0.83 13.55 2.41
CA TYR A 59 -0.59 12.21 1.85
C TYR A 59 0.86 11.74 2.05
N TYR A 60 1.81 12.66 1.95
CA TYR A 60 3.22 12.40 2.18
C TYR A 60 3.51 12.07 3.66
N LEU A 61 2.89 12.81 4.59
CA LEU A 61 3.03 12.56 6.02
C LEU A 61 2.49 11.18 6.42
N PHE A 62 1.34 10.78 5.85
CA PHE A 62 0.80 9.42 6.02
C PHE A 62 1.75 8.35 5.47
N ALA A 63 2.33 8.56 4.28
CA ALA A 63 3.25 7.61 3.67
C ALA A 63 4.52 7.39 4.51
N ILE A 64 5.12 8.46 5.04
CA ILE A 64 6.30 8.34 5.92
C ILE A 64 5.92 7.65 7.23
N LEU A 65 4.82 8.04 7.86
CA LEU A 65 4.38 7.43 9.11
C LEU A 65 4.14 5.92 8.92
N PHE A 66 3.49 5.53 7.81
CA PHE A 66 3.30 4.14 7.45
C PHE A 66 4.63 3.41 7.24
N LEU A 67 5.57 4.00 6.48
CA LEU A 67 6.87 3.39 6.22
C LEU A 67 7.67 3.14 7.50
N VAL A 68 7.70 4.11 8.41
CA VAL A 68 8.39 3.95 9.70
C VAL A 68 7.75 2.84 10.53
N PHE A 69 6.42 2.83 10.63
CA PHE A 69 5.69 1.80 11.37
C PHE A 69 5.82 0.41 10.76
N ASP A 70 5.87 0.30 9.43
CA ASP A 70 6.05 -0.97 8.71
C ASP A 70 7.44 -1.57 8.98
N VAL A 71 8.49 -0.74 8.94
CA VAL A 71 9.86 -1.15 9.31
C VAL A 71 9.90 -1.63 10.76
N GLU A 72 9.18 -0.95 11.66
CA GLU A 72 9.11 -1.33 13.05
C GLU A 72 8.34 -2.65 13.27
N ALA A 73 7.27 -2.88 12.51
CA ALA A 73 6.50 -4.12 12.55
C ALA A 73 7.33 -5.34 12.10
N VAL A 74 8.27 -5.17 11.17
CA VAL A 74 9.19 -6.25 10.76
C VAL A 74 10.01 -6.76 11.94
N PHE A 75 10.33 -5.93 12.94
CA PHE A 75 11.06 -6.36 14.14
C PHE A 75 10.24 -7.26 15.09
N LEU A 76 8.91 -7.30 14.94
CA LEU A 76 8.07 -8.20 15.72
C LEU A 76 8.31 -9.67 15.35
N PHE A 77 8.63 -9.98 14.09
CA PHE A 77 8.85 -11.35 13.62
C PHE A 77 10.04 -12.05 14.28
N PRO A 78 11.28 -11.50 14.27
CA PRO A 78 12.41 -12.15 14.92
C PRO A 78 12.22 -12.24 16.43
N TRP A 79 11.51 -11.30 17.06
CA TRP A 79 11.18 -11.38 18.48
C TRP A 79 10.38 -12.64 18.82
N VAL A 80 9.31 -12.96 18.06
CA VAL A 80 8.51 -14.18 18.30
C VAL A 80 9.40 -15.43 18.19
N LEU A 81 10.32 -15.45 17.22
CA LEU A 81 11.22 -16.60 17.01
C LEU A 81 12.25 -16.76 18.14
N VAL A 82 12.74 -15.65 18.69
CA VAL A 82 13.75 -15.66 19.78
C VAL A 82 13.09 -15.88 21.14
N PHE A 83 11.85 -15.41 21.35
CA PHE A 83 11.10 -15.53 22.59
C PHE A 83 11.02 -16.96 23.12
N ALA A 84 11.00 -17.96 22.23
CA ALA A 84 11.02 -19.37 22.60
C ALA A 84 12.27 -19.80 23.41
N LYS A 85 13.36 -19.01 23.39
CA LYS A 85 14.65 -19.36 24.00
C LYS A 85 15.10 -18.44 25.14
N SER A 86 14.51 -17.26 25.30
CA SER A 86 15.15 -16.12 26.00
C SER A 86 14.40 -15.60 27.23
N GLY A 87 13.34 -16.27 27.68
CA GLY A 87 12.71 -16.03 28.98
C GLY A 87 12.01 -14.67 29.14
N ALA A 88 11.70 -14.29 30.39
CA ALA A 88 10.85 -13.15 30.72
C ALA A 88 11.42 -11.76 30.32
N ILE A 89 12.74 -11.62 30.16
CA ILE A 89 13.38 -10.35 29.80
C ILE A 89 12.94 -9.89 28.41
N VAL A 90 12.92 -10.82 27.45
CA VAL A 90 12.54 -10.53 26.07
C VAL A 90 11.05 -10.19 25.93
N PHE A 91 10.21 -10.62 26.87
CA PHE A 91 8.82 -10.16 26.96
C PHE A 91 8.75 -8.66 27.28
N TYR A 92 9.49 -8.20 28.29
CA TYR A 92 9.46 -6.79 28.70
C TYR A 92 10.10 -5.86 27.66
N GLU A 93 11.15 -6.30 26.98
CA GLU A 93 11.74 -5.54 25.86
C GLU A 93 10.72 -5.26 24.76
N MET A 94 9.91 -6.27 24.40
CA MET A 94 8.84 -6.09 23.40
C MET A 94 7.69 -5.23 23.92
N LEU A 95 7.35 -5.34 25.19
CA LEU A 95 6.34 -4.47 25.79
C LEU A 95 6.78 -3.00 25.71
N VAL A 96 8.04 -2.71 26.01
CA VAL A 96 8.61 -1.36 25.84
C VAL A 96 8.61 -0.94 24.37
N PHE A 97 9.00 -1.84 23.45
CA PHE A 97 8.98 -1.55 22.01
C PHE A 97 7.59 -1.15 21.53
N ILE A 98 6.55 -1.93 21.86
CA ILE A 98 5.16 -1.63 21.51
C ILE A 98 4.71 -0.28 22.09
N VAL A 99 5.08 0.04 23.33
CA VAL A 99 4.75 1.33 23.95
C VAL A 99 5.37 2.50 23.17
N VAL A 100 6.60 2.35 22.69
CA VAL A 100 7.26 3.36 21.85
C VAL A 100 6.52 3.55 20.52
N LEU A 101 6.08 2.46 19.87
CA LEU A 101 5.27 2.53 18.65
C LEU A 101 3.96 3.28 18.86
N LEU A 102 3.24 2.91 19.93
CA LEU A 102 1.97 3.54 20.28
C LEU A 102 2.17 5.02 20.59
N PHE A 103 3.27 5.39 21.23
CA PHE A 103 3.60 6.79 21.49
C PHE A 103 3.76 7.60 20.20
N GLY A 104 4.45 7.05 19.19
CA GLY A 104 4.59 7.69 17.87
C GLY A 104 3.25 7.97 17.20
N VAL A 105 2.34 7.00 17.21
CA VAL A 105 0.98 7.13 16.64
C VAL A 105 0.16 8.16 17.42
N VAL A 106 0.16 8.09 18.75
CA VAL A 106 -0.57 9.03 19.62
C VAL A 106 -0.06 10.45 19.43
N TYR A 107 1.25 10.63 19.30
CA TYR A 107 1.86 11.94 19.04
C TYR A 107 1.41 12.51 17.68
N ALA A 108 1.48 11.70 16.61
CA ALA A 108 1.01 12.10 15.28
C ALA A 108 -0.48 12.48 15.27
N TRP A 109 -1.31 11.74 16.03
CA TRP A 109 -2.73 12.06 16.20
C TRP A 109 -2.94 13.38 16.95
N ARG A 110 -2.23 13.60 18.06
CA ARG A 110 -2.31 14.85 18.84
C ARG A 110 -1.87 16.06 18.03
N LYS A 111 -0.95 15.90 17.08
CA LYS A 111 -0.52 16.95 16.14
C LYS A 111 -1.49 17.18 14.98
N GLY A 112 -2.59 16.43 14.89
CA GLY A 112 -3.61 16.60 13.86
C GLY A 112 -3.17 16.12 12.47
N VAL A 113 -2.03 15.44 12.35
CA VAL A 113 -1.52 14.91 11.08
C VAL A 113 -2.48 13.87 10.47
N LEU A 114 -3.23 13.18 11.35
CA LEU A 114 -4.19 12.15 10.98
C LEU A 114 -5.62 12.68 10.72
N GLN A 115 -5.87 13.98 10.88
CA GLN A 115 -7.22 14.55 10.75
C GLN A 115 -7.56 14.84 9.28
N TRP A 116 -8.70 14.34 8.82
CA TRP A 116 -9.29 14.72 7.54
C TRP A 116 -10.31 15.85 7.76
N ARG A 117 -9.88 17.08 7.46
CA ARG A 117 -10.76 18.21 7.13
C ARG A 117 -10.48 18.66 5.70
#